data_AF-A0A536M414-F1
#
_entry.id   AF-A0A536M414-F1
#
_cell.length_a   1.000
_cell.length_b   1.000
_cell.length_c   1.000
_cell.angle_alpha   90.00
_cell.angle_beta   90.00
_cell.angle_gamma   90.00
#
_symmetry.space_group_name_H-M   'P 1'
#
loop_
_entity.id
_entity.type
_entity.pdbx_description
1 polymer ?
#
loop_
_entity_poly.entity_id
_entity_poly.type
_entity_poly.pdbx_seq_one_letter_code
_entity_poly.pdbx_strand_id
1 'polypeptide(L)'
;MSRLRPGRRTAAILAILLLLAVSGSDLLIAGFWLSHPMLTAMVFALVVVVLSVTVIEVVLSRRAERRWRVLAQTSLMELGEAASTTWRALAEVLDLQGASEMSPDRVRAALVSDVTGPKVRCEIEAALMNAQLRENLAGRLAERLADGHHSLGRWAVALTASETYTEIFDQHVDLYGRVDGLLRFLREGYRQTDPRGFRNGARREYSSPGGEADDEWFVDNLIGTINIGASLEDATWDLALRVLLQAWWDRRTVDLAAATRAARPLPAADR
;
A
#
# COMPACT_ATOMS: atom_id res chain seq x y z
N MET A 1 -2.40 17.23 -0.44
CA MET A 1 -1.84 17.65 -1.76
C MET A 1 -1.53 16.40 -2.56
N SER A 2 -2.39 16.01 -3.49
CA SER A 2 -2.28 14.77 -4.25
C SER A 2 -1.06 14.78 -5.17
N ARG A 3 -0.13 13.84 -4.94
CA ARG A 3 1.02 13.62 -5.81
C ARG A 3 0.57 12.86 -7.06
N LEU A 4 0.00 13.58 -8.02
CA LEU A 4 -0.20 13.07 -9.39
C LEU A 4 1.14 12.55 -9.93
N ARG A 5 1.15 11.33 -10.48
CA ARG A 5 2.33 10.74 -11.14
C ARG A 5 2.94 11.72 -12.16
N PRO A 6 4.27 11.72 -12.37
CA PRO A 6 4.97 12.69 -13.22
C PRO A 6 4.40 12.80 -14.65
N GLY A 7 3.86 11.72 -15.23
CA GLY A 7 3.18 11.76 -16.53
C GLY A 7 1.90 12.60 -16.57
N ARG A 8 1.08 12.59 -15.51
CA ARG A 8 -0.18 13.33 -15.44
C ARG A 8 0.05 14.81 -15.15
N ARG A 9 1.07 15.12 -14.32
CA ARG A 9 1.53 16.49 -14.10
C ARG A 9 2.12 17.08 -15.37
N THR A 10 2.99 16.35 -16.06
CA THR A 10 3.58 16.84 -17.30
C THR A 10 2.53 17.08 -18.37
N ALA A 11 1.57 16.17 -18.60
CA ALA A 11 0.50 16.39 -19.57
C ALA A 11 -0.41 17.59 -19.21
N ALA A 12 -0.82 17.72 -17.95
CA ALA A 12 -1.65 18.85 -17.50
C ALA A 12 -0.88 20.18 -17.54
N ILE A 13 0.39 20.20 -17.12
CA ILE A 13 1.28 21.36 -17.21
C ILE A 13 1.53 21.72 -18.67
N LEU A 14 1.75 20.73 -19.55
CA LEU A 14 1.94 20.96 -20.97
C LEU A 14 0.67 21.53 -21.60
N ALA A 15 -0.52 21.01 -21.25
CA ALA A 15 -1.80 21.55 -21.71
C ALA A 15 -2.03 23.00 -21.24
N ILE A 16 -1.74 23.29 -19.97
CA ILE A 16 -1.85 24.64 -19.39
C ILE A 16 -0.82 25.59 -20.01
N LEU A 17 0.43 25.15 -20.21
CA LEU A 17 1.47 25.92 -20.90
C LEU A 17 1.11 26.16 -22.36
N LEU A 18 0.52 25.17 -23.04
CA LEU A 18 0.05 25.34 -24.42
C LEU A 18 -1.09 26.36 -24.48
N LEU A 19 -2.06 26.27 -23.56
CA LEU A 19 -3.15 27.24 -23.43
C LEU A 19 -2.64 28.65 -23.09
N LEU A 20 -1.66 28.77 -22.20
CA LEU A 20 -1.03 30.04 -21.84
C LEU A 20 -0.19 30.61 -22.98
N ALA A 21 0.53 29.77 -23.73
CA ALA A 21 1.30 30.20 -24.91
C ALA A 21 0.36 30.65 -26.03
N VAL A 22 -0.76 29.96 -26.24
CA VAL A 22 -1.80 30.34 -27.21
C VAL A 22 -2.43 31.67 -26.81
N SER A 23 -2.93 31.79 -25.58
CA SER A 23 -3.55 33.02 -25.09
C SER A 23 -2.58 34.20 -24.98
N GLY A 24 -1.32 33.94 -24.59
CA GLY A 24 -0.29 34.97 -24.43
C GLY A 24 0.30 35.46 -25.75
N SER A 25 0.32 34.62 -26.78
CA SER A 25 0.84 35.00 -28.10
C SER A 25 -0.03 36.05 -28.80
N ASP A 26 -1.34 36.08 -28.55
CA ASP A 26 -2.25 37.08 -29.11
C ASP A 26 -2.06 38.47 -28.45
N LEU A 27 -1.57 38.49 -27.20
CA LEU A 27 -1.19 39.72 -26.49
C LEU A 27 0.16 40.29 -26.96
N LEU A 28 1.09 39.42 -27.39
CA LEU A 28 2.42 39.82 -27.85
C LEU A 28 2.46 40.14 -29.35
N ILE A 29 1.61 39.49 -30.14
CA ILE A 29 1.54 39.65 -31.60
C ILE A 29 0.07 39.67 -32.01
N ALA A 30 -0.54 40.85 -31.94
CA ALA A 30 -1.95 41.03 -32.30
C ALA A 30 -2.24 40.52 -33.72
N GLY A 31 -3.14 39.53 -33.84
CA GLY A 31 -3.56 38.97 -35.13
C GLY A 31 -2.65 37.88 -35.70
N PHE A 32 -1.68 37.36 -34.93
CA PHE A 32 -0.82 36.26 -35.35
C PHE A 32 -1.61 35.02 -35.81
N TRP A 33 -2.61 34.61 -35.02
CA TRP A 33 -3.46 33.44 -35.28
C TRP A 33 -4.40 33.63 -36.47
N LEU A 34 -4.85 34.87 -36.70
CA LEU A 34 -5.61 35.24 -37.89
C LEU A 34 -4.75 35.13 -39.16
N SER A 35 -3.45 35.38 -39.03
CA SER A 35 -2.49 35.35 -40.13
C SER A 35 -1.96 33.94 -40.45
N HIS A 36 -2.02 33.01 -39.50
CA HIS A 36 -1.46 31.65 -39.62
C HIS A 36 -2.50 30.55 -39.34
N PRO A 37 -3.55 30.41 -40.18
CA PRO A 37 -4.68 29.51 -39.92
C PRO A 37 -4.28 28.04 -39.81
N MET A 38 -3.24 27.60 -40.52
CA MET A 38 -2.71 26.23 -40.40
C MET A 38 -2.13 25.93 -39.01
N LEU A 39 -1.40 26.89 -38.41
CA LEU A 39 -0.80 26.73 -37.09
C LEU A 39 -1.89 26.71 -36.01
N THR A 40 -2.89 27.59 -36.14
CA THR A 40 -4.11 27.59 -35.32
C THR A 40 -4.79 26.23 -35.32
N ALA A 41 -4.99 25.65 -36.52
CA ALA A 41 -5.61 24.34 -36.67
C ALA A 41 -4.79 23.21 -36.03
N MET A 42 -3.46 23.20 -36.22
CA MET A 42 -2.58 22.20 -35.60
C MET A 42 -2.59 22.28 -34.07
N VAL A 43 -2.51 23.49 -33.51
CA VAL A 43 -2.50 23.69 -32.06
C VAL A 43 -3.84 23.33 -31.44
N PHE A 44 -4.95 23.71 -32.09
CA PHE A 44 -6.28 23.30 -31.65
C PHE A 44 -6.46 21.78 -31.68
N ALA A 45 -6.00 21.13 -32.76
CA ALA A 45 -6.01 19.68 -32.87
C ALA A 45 -5.20 19.02 -31.74
N LEU A 46 -4.01 19.56 -31.41
CA LEU A 46 -3.19 19.08 -30.30
C LEU A 46 -3.90 19.23 -28.96
N VAL A 47 -4.52 20.39 -28.68
CA VAL A 47 -5.30 20.62 -27.47
C VAL A 47 -6.45 19.61 -27.37
N VAL A 48 -7.19 19.39 -28.45
CA VAL A 48 -8.30 18.43 -28.50
C VAL A 48 -7.80 17.02 -28.22
N VAL A 49 -6.67 16.60 -28.80
CA VAL A 49 -6.08 15.27 -28.54
C VAL A 49 -5.69 15.12 -27.07
N VAL A 50 -4.97 16.09 -26.50
CA VAL A 50 -4.54 16.04 -25.09
C VAL A 50 -5.74 16.01 -24.15
N LEU A 51 -6.77 16.84 -24.43
CA LEU A 51 -8.01 16.85 -23.66
C LEU A 51 -8.75 15.51 -23.77
N SER A 52 -8.85 14.96 -24.98
CA SER A 52 -9.53 13.69 -25.24
C SER A 52 -8.87 12.54 -24.49
N VAL A 53 -7.53 12.43 -24.57
CA VAL A 53 -6.77 11.42 -23.82
C VAL A 53 -6.99 11.56 -22.32
N THR A 54 -6.91 12.78 -21.80
CA THR A 54 -7.12 13.06 -20.37
C THR A 54 -8.53 12.66 -19.92
N VAL A 55 -9.55 13.00 -20.70
CA VAL A 55 -10.95 12.66 -20.38
C VAL A 55 -11.17 11.16 -20.45
N ILE A 56 -10.68 10.48 -21.49
CA ILE A 56 -10.80 9.03 -21.65
C ILE A 56 -10.15 8.32 -20.44
N GLU A 57 -8.95 8.72 -20.04
CA GLU A 57 -8.24 8.15 -18.90
C GLU A 57 -9.03 8.32 -17.58
N VAL A 58 -9.59 9.50 -17.34
CA VAL A 58 -10.43 9.78 -16.16
C VAL A 58 -11.72 8.96 -16.16
N VAL A 59 -12.34 8.76 -17.32
CA VAL A 59 -13.55 7.94 -17.45
C VAL A 59 -13.24 6.47 -17.19
N LEU A 60 -12.15 5.95 -17.76
CA LEU A 60 -11.73 4.56 -17.56
C LEU A 60 -11.38 4.28 -16.11
N SER A 61 -10.62 5.17 -15.45
CA SER A 61 -10.25 5.01 -14.03
C SER A 61 -11.48 5.04 -13.12
N ARG A 62 -12.40 5.99 -13.31
CA ARG A 62 -13.66 6.04 -12.55
C ARG A 62 -14.53 4.81 -12.76
N ARG A 63 -14.56 4.26 -13.98
CA ARG A 63 -15.32 3.04 -14.27
C ARG A 63 -14.71 1.82 -13.59
N ALA A 64 -13.39 1.67 -13.66
CA ALA A 64 -12.67 0.60 -12.99
C ALA A 64 -12.89 0.65 -11.47
N GLU A 65 -12.73 1.82 -10.87
CA GLU A 65 -12.93 2.04 -9.43
C GLU A 65 -14.39 1.74 -9.02
N ARG A 66 -15.39 2.19 -9.78
CA ARG A 66 -16.80 1.85 -9.51
C ARG A 66 -17.08 0.35 -9.58
N ARG A 67 -16.49 -0.34 -10.57
CA ARG A 67 -16.68 -1.78 -10.75
C ARG A 67 -16.09 -2.58 -9.59
N TRP A 68 -14.91 -2.17 -9.13
CA TRP A 68 -14.17 -2.90 -8.11
C TRP A 68 -14.42 -2.43 -6.68
N ARG A 69 -15.22 -1.37 -6.47
CA ARG A 69 -15.36 -0.70 -5.17
C ARG A 69 -15.67 -1.62 -3.98
N VAL A 70 -16.59 -2.56 -4.17
CA VAL A 70 -16.95 -3.54 -3.11
C VAL A 70 -15.77 -4.47 -2.81
N LEU A 71 -15.14 -5.00 -3.86
CA LEU A 71 -13.98 -5.86 -3.73
C LEU A 71 -12.78 -5.11 -3.14
N ALA A 72 -12.60 -3.84 -3.51
CA ALA A 72 -11.56 -2.97 -2.97
C ALA A 72 -11.73 -2.79 -1.46
N GLN A 73 -12.94 -2.48 -0.98
CA GLN A 73 -13.18 -2.38 0.46
C GLN A 73 -12.86 -3.68 1.19
N THR A 74 -13.36 -4.83 0.72
CA THR A 74 -13.06 -6.13 1.32
C THR A 74 -11.56 -6.43 1.32
N SER A 75 -10.88 -6.16 0.21
CA SER A 75 -9.44 -6.38 0.11
C SER A 75 -8.61 -5.46 1.03
N LEU A 76 -9.03 -4.21 1.21
CA LEU A 76 -8.37 -3.28 2.12
C LEU A 76 -8.58 -3.72 3.58
N MET A 77 -9.76 -4.21 3.94
CA MET A 77 -9.98 -4.78 5.28
C MET A 77 -9.09 -6.00 5.53
N GLU A 78 -8.99 -6.91 4.54
CA GLU A 78 -8.12 -8.10 4.66
C GLU A 78 -6.63 -7.72 4.72
N LEU A 79 -6.18 -6.72 3.96
CA LEU A 79 -4.81 -6.21 4.04
C LEU A 79 -4.52 -5.52 5.38
N GLY A 80 -5.46 -4.73 5.90
CA GLY A 80 -5.34 -4.10 7.21
C GLY A 80 -5.23 -5.13 8.33
N GLU A 81 -6.03 -6.20 8.27
CA GLU A 81 -5.93 -7.34 9.19
C GLU A 81 -4.60 -8.09 9.03
N ALA A 82 -4.14 -8.30 7.80
CA ALA A 82 -2.87 -8.96 7.52
C ALA A 82 -1.66 -8.14 8.04
N ALA A 83 -1.70 -6.81 7.90
CA ALA A 83 -0.72 -5.92 8.51
C ALA A 83 -0.77 -6.01 10.04
N SER A 84 -1.98 -5.96 10.62
CA SER A 84 -2.21 -6.05 12.06
C SER A 84 -1.63 -7.32 12.69
N THR A 85 -2.02 -8.47 12.14
CA THR A 85 -1.55 -9.78 12.57
C THR A 85 -0.04 -9.94 12.38
N THR A 86 0.55 -9.31 11.36
CA THR A 86 2.00 -9.33 11.13
C THR A 86 2.76 -8.58 12.22
N TRP A 87 2.46 -7.30 12.46
CA TRP A 87 3.24 -6.54 13.44
C TRP A 87 2.99 -7.03 14.88
N ARG A 88 1.76 -7.48 15.20
CA ARG A 88 1.45 -8.07 16.52
C ARG A 88 2.21 -9.36 16.76
N ALA A 89 2.28 -10.25 15.76
CA ALA A 89 3.04 -11.50 15.88
C ALA A 89 4.54 -11.23 16.09
N LEU A 90 5.10 -10.22 15.43
CA LEU A 90 6.49 -9.83 15.65
C LEU A 90 6.71 -9.23 17.05
N ALA A 91 5.79 -8.38 17.50
CA ALA A 91 5.87 -7.80 18.84
C ALA A 91 5.74 -8.86 19.95
N GLU A 92 4.88 -9.85 19.76
CA GLU A 92 4.67 -10.97 20.70
C GLU A 92 5.90 -11.87 20.81
N VAL A 93 6.54 -12.22 19.68
CA VAL A 93 7.76 -13.05 19.69
C VAL A 93 8.89 -12.36 20.45
N LEU A 94 8.96 -11.04 20.41
CA LEU A 94 10.01 -10.26 21.05
C LEU A 94 9.72 -9.98 22.53
N ASP A 95 8.63 -10.52 23.08
CA ASP A 95 8.11 -10.24 24.42
C ASP A 95 8.08 -8.74 24.73
N LEU A 96 7.71 -7.92 23.75
CA LEU A 96 7.48 -6.49 23.96
C LEU A 96 6.20 -6.37 24.78
N GLN A 97 6.33 -6.48 26.11
CA GLN A 97 5.21 -6.67 27.02
C GLN A 97 4.12 -5.62 26.81
N GLY A 98 2.92 -6.09 26.46
CA GLY A 98 1.75 -5.25 26.19
C GLY A 98 1.71 -4.60 24.81
N ALA A 99 2.76 -4.70 23.97
CA ALA A 99 2.75 -4.13 22.62
C ALA A 99 1.69 -4.77 21.70
N SER A 100 1.43 -6.08 21.86
CA SER A 100 0.35 -6.78 21.15
C SER A 100 -1.05 -6.29 21.55
N GLU A 101 -1.20 -5.83 22.80
CA GLU A 101 -2.45 -5.29 23.36
C GLU A 101 -2.57 -3.77 23.18
N MET A 102 -1.48 -3.09 22.81
CA MET A 102 -1.45 -1.66 22.56
C MET A 102 -2.12 -1.31 21.23
N SER A 103 -2.69 -0.10 21.17
CA SER A 103 -3.12 0.47 19.89
C SER A 103 -1.90 0.72 18.98
N PRO A 104 -2.05 0.65 17.65
CA PRO A 104 -0.96 0.89 16.71
C PRO A 104 -0.24 2.23 16.98
N ASP A 105 -0.99 3.31 17.23
CA ASP A 105 -0.44 4.62 17.62
C ASP A 105 0.52 4.56 18.81
N ARG A 106 0.16 3.81 19.86
CA ARG A 106 0.98 3.70 21.07
C ARG A 106 2.26 2.93 20.81
N VAL A 107 2.19 1.87 20.01
CA VAL A 107 3.38 1.10 19.59
C VAL A 107 4.32 2.01 18.80
N ARG A 108 3.81 2.75 17.82
CA ARG A 108 4.61 3.71 17.05
C ARG A 108 5.25 4.77 17.93
N ALA A 109 4.49 5.34 18.86
CA ALA A 109 5.00 6.34 19.79
C ALA A 109 6.10 5.77 20.72
N ALA A 110 5.95 4.52 21.16
CA ALA A 110 6.95 3.84 21.99
C ALA A 110 8.25 3.57 21.23
N LEU A 111 8.16 3.10 19.98
CA LEU A 111 9.32 2.78 19.14
C LEU A 111 10.14 4.02 18.75
N VAL A 112 9.49 5.18 18.57
CA VAL A 112 10.14 6.45 18.19
C VAL A 112 10.59 7.27 19.41
N SER A 113 10.16 6.89 20.62
CA SER A 113 10.51 7.62 21.84
C SER A 113 12.01 7.54 22.14
N ASP A 114 12.64 8.68 22.45
CA ASP A 114 14.03 8.75 22.90
C ASP A 114 14.29 7.98 24.21
N VAL A 115 13.24 7.70 24.98
CA VAL A 115 13.34 6.99 26.27
C VAL A 115 13.06 5.51 26.13
N THR A 116 12.03 5.14 25.36
CA THR A 116 11.57 3.75 25.23
C THR A 116 12.21 3.03 24.04
N GLY A 117 12.43 3.71 22.92
CA GLY A 117 13.03 3.15 21.71
C GLY A 117 14.38 2.48 21.96
N PRO A 118 15.34 3.13 22.65
CA PRO A 118 16.61 2.50 22.99
C PRO A 118 16.47 1.25 23.88
N LYS A 119 15.50 1.23 24.80
CA LYS A 119 15.25 0.07 25.67
C LYS A 119 14.72 -1.11 24.86
N VAL A 120 13.73 -0.85 24.00
CA VAL A 120 13.17 -1.85 23.08
C VAL A 120 14.26 -2.42 22.17
N ARG A 121 15.14 -1.57 21.65
CA ARG A 121 16.29 -2.02 20.85
C ARG A 121 17.20 -2.98 21.63
N CYS A 122 17.60 -2.62 22.85
CA CYS A 122 18.42 -3.48 23.70
C CYS A 122 17.73 -4.81 24.02
N GLU A 123 16.42 -4.78 24.29
CA GLU A 123 15.62 -5.99 24.54
C GLU A 123 15.59 -6.90 23.31
N ILE A 124 15.38 -6.35 22.12
CA ILE A 124 15.42 -7.10 20.86
C ILE A 124 16.81 -7.69 20.62
N GLU A 125 17.88 -6.90 20.79
CA GLU A 125 19.26 -7.39 20.63
C GLU A 125 19.56 -8.55 21.60
N ALA A 126 19.15 -8.43 22.86
CA ALA A 126 19.29 -9.49 23.86
C ALA A 126 18.46 -10.74 23.51
N ALA A 127 17.23 -10.54 23.05
CA ALA A 127 16.31 -11.60 22.65
C ALA A 127 16.88 -12.38 21.44
N LEU A 128 17.48 -11.67 20.48
CA LEU A 128 18.11 -12.26 19.30
C LEU A 128 19.38 -13.05 19.61
N MET A 129 19.98 -12.95 20.80
CA MET A 129 21.05 -13.87 21.22
C MET A 129 20.55 -15.32 21.34
N ASN A 130 19.25 -15.51 21.61
CA ASN A 130 18.66 -16.83 21.81
C ASN A 130 18.32 -17.51 20.48
N ALA A 131 19.00 -18.62 20.18
CA ALA A 131 18.79 -19.40 18.97
C ALA A 131 17.36 -19.93 18.81
N GLN A 132 16.71 -20.35 19.91
CA GLN A 132 15.32 -20.84 19.88
C GLN A 132 14.36 -19.71 19.52
N LEU A 133 14.63 -18.49 20.00
CA LEU A 133 13.82 -17.32 19.67
C LEU A 133 13.98 -16.92 18.20
N ARG A 134 15.23 -16.95 17.69
CA ARG A 134 15.51 -16.70 16.27
C ARG A 134 14.76 -17.67 15.37
N GLU A 135 14.71 -18.96 15.72
CA GLU A 135 13.97 -19.97 14.97
C GLU A 135 12.46 -19.73 15.04
N ASN A 136 11.91 -19.40 16.22
CA ASN A 136 10.49 -19.05 16.36
C ASN A 136 10.12 -17.82 15.52
N LEU A 137 10.96 -16.77 15.57
CA LEU A 137 10.80 -15.56 14.76
C LEU A 137 10.83 -15.89 13.25
N ALA A 138 11.75 -16.75 12.81
CA ALA A 138 11.81 -17.21 11.42
C ALA A 138 10.54 -17.98 11.02
N GLY A 139 10.01 -18.82 11.90
CA GLY A 139 8.74 -19.52 11.70
C GLY A 139 7.56 -18.55 11.51
N ARG A 140 7.44 -17.56 12.42
CA ARG A 140 6.38 -16.54 12.36
C ARG A 140 6.51 -15.64 11.13
N LEU A 141 7.71 -15.21 10.78
CA LEU A 141 7.96 -14.44 9.56
C LEU A 141 7.57 -15.23 8.31
N ALA A 142 7.88 -16.52 8.24
CA ALA A 142 7.49 -17.36 7.12
C ALA A 142 5.97 -17.54 6.99
N GLU A 143 5.28 -17.75 8.12
CA GLU A 143 3.81 -17.82 8.18
C GLU A 143 3.19 -16.52 7.67
N ARG A 144 3.60 -15.37 8.22
CA ARG A 144 3.08 -14.04 7.83
C ARG A 144 3.41 -13.68 6.39
N LEU A 145 4.58 -14.07 5.87
CA LEU A 145 4.93 -13.85 4.47
C LEU A 145 4.03 -14.64 3.52
N ALA A 146 3.73 -15.89 3.85
CA ALA A 146 2.84 -16.73 3.05
C ALA A 146 1.41 -16.15 3.01
N ASP A 147 0.88 -15.76 4.18
CA ASP A 147 -0.43 -15.11 4.30
C ASP A 147 -0.47 -13.80 3.51
N GLY A 148 0.57 -12.96 3.65
CA GLY A 148 0.71 -11.70 2.95
C GLY A 148 0.74 -11.84 1.43
N HIS A 149 1.58 -12.75 0.91
CA HIS A 149 1.66 -13.01 -0.53
C HIS A 149 0.34 -13.56 -1.10
N HIS A 150 -0.38 -14.39 -0.35
CA HIS A 150 -1.69 -14.88 -0.76
C HIS A 150 -2.70 -13.74 -0.89
N SER A 151 -2.79 -12.88 0.13
CA SER A 151 -3.67 -11.71 0.13
C SER A 151 -3.32 -10.72 -0.98
N LEU A 152 -2.02 -10.39 -1.14
CA LEU A 152 -1.53 -9.51 -2.21
C LEU A 152 -1.84 -10.08 -3.60
N GLY A 153 -1.55 -11.36 -3.83
CA GLY A 153 -1.80 -12.03 -5.11
C GLY A 153 -3.28 -12.08 -5.47
N ARG A 154 -4.15 -12.36 -4.49
CA ARG A 154 -5.61 -12.43 -4.68
C ARG A 154 -6.20 -11.08 -5.07
N TRP A 155 -5.72 -10.00 -4.46
CA TRP A 155 -6.34 -8.68 -4.60
C TRP A 155 -5.62 -7.71 -5.54
N ALA A 156 -4.44 -8.09 -6.07
CA ALA A 156 -3.62 -7.26 -6.94
C ALA A 156 -4.42 -6.58 -8.05
N VAL A 157 -5.28 -7.31 -8.76
CA VAL A 157 -6.07 -6.75 -9.88
C VAL A 157 -7.04 -5.66 -9.43
N ALA A 158 -7.70 -5.82 -8.28
CA ALA A 158 -8.67 -4.84 -7.79
C ALA A 158 -7.98 -3.57 -7.26
N LEU A 159 -6.84 -3.75 -6.59
CA LEU A 159 -6.11 -2.66 -5.93
C LEU A 159 -5.21 -1.87 -6.88
N THR A 160 -4.64 -2.52 -7.91
CA THR A 160 -3.82 -1.83 -8.94
C THR A 160 -4.65 -1.19 -10.04
N ALA A 161 -5.94 -1.51 -10.15
CA ALA A 161 -6.84 -0.92 -11.15
C ALA A 161 -7.28 0.52 -10.81
N SER A 162 -6.98 1.02 -9.61
CA SER A 162 -7.30 2.37 -9.17
C SER A 162 -6.09 3.03 -8.54
N GLU A 163 -5.80 4.27 -8.95
CA GLU A 163 -4.77 5.07 -8.31
C GLU A 163 -5.06 5.32 -6.82
N THR A 164 -6.34 5.34 -6.43
CA THR A 164 -6.77 5.53 -5.04
C THR A 164 -6.19 4.45 -4.11
N TYR A 165 -6.03 3.22 -4.61
CA TYR A 165 -5.62 2.07 -3.80
C TYR A 165 -4.20 1.58 -4.13
N THR A 166 -3.63 2.01 -5.24
CA THR A 166 -2.30 1.54 -5.67
C THR A 166 -1.22 1.93 -4.66
N GLU A 167 -1.27 3.14 -4.09
CA GLU A 167 -0.27 3.58 -3.11
C GLU A 167 -0.27 2.74 -1.83
N ILE A 168 -1.46 2.44 -1.27
CA ILE A 168 -1.54 1.59 -0.07
C ILE A 168 -1.13 0.15 -0.39
N PHE A 169 -1.43 -0.33 -1.59
CA PHE A 169 -1.02 -1.66 -2.04
C PHE A 169 0.50 -1.76 -2.15
N ASP A 170 1.16 -0.79 -2.78
CA ASP A 170 2.62 -0.73 -2.91
C ASP A 170 3.30 -0.72 -1.53
N GLN A 171 2.71 -0.04 -0.53
CA GLN A 171 3.23 -0.05 0.83
C GLN A 171 3.10 -1.43 1.52
N HIS A 172 2.04 -2.21 1.23
CA HIS A 172 1.96 -3.60 1.71
C HIS A 172 2.99 -4.49 1.02
N VAL A 173 3.24 -4.27 -0.27
CA VAL A 173 4.34 -4.96 -0.97
C VAL A 173 5.69 -4.65 -0.32
N ASP A 174 5.95 -3.38 0.06
CA ASP A 174 7.17 -3.01 0.80
C ASP A 174 7.24 -3.71 2.18
N LEU A 175 6.13 -3.73 2.93
CA LEU A 175 6.06 -4.44 4.21
C LEU A 175 6.48 -5.92 4.06
N TYR A 176 5.88 -6.64 3.10
CA TYR A 176 6.20 -8.05 2.91
C TYR A 176 7.57 -8.29 2.27
N GLY A 177 8.08 -7.34 1.49
CA GLY A 177 9.48 -7.33 1.07
C GLY A 177 10.46 -7.24 2.26
N ARG A 178 10.13 -6.44 3.27
CA ARG A 178 10.93 -6.35 4.52
C ARG A 178 10.85 -7.62 5.35
N VAL A 179 9.65 -8.21 5.47
CA VAL A 179 9.44 -9.51 6.13
C VAL A 179 10.28 -10.60 5.45
N ASP A 180 10.29 -10.68 4.12
CA ASP A 180 11.14 -11.60 3.36
C ASP A 180 12.63 -11.33 3.60
N GLY A 181 13.05 -10.07 3.65
CA GLY A 181 14.41 -9.67 3.98
C GLY A 181 14.86 -10.15 5.36
N LEU A 182 14.01 -10.00 6.39
CA LEU A 182 14.27 -10.49 7.75
C LEU A 182 14.35 -12.02 7.78
N LEU A 183 13.39 -12.70 7.16
CA LEU A 183 13.34 -14.16 7.10
C LEU A 183 14.60 -14.73 6.42
N ARG A 184 15.00 -14.13 5.29
CA ARG A 184 16.19 -14.52 4.55
C ARG A 184 17.44 -14.35 5.40
N PHE A 185 17.56 -13.24 6.12
CA PHE A 185 18.70 -13.03 7.01
C PHE A 185 18.78 -14.10 8.11
N LEU A 186 17.67 -14.45 8.77
CA LEU A 186 17.68 -15.49 9.81
C LEU A 186 18.05 -16.87 9.25
N ARG A 187 17.60 -17.20 8.04
CA ARG A 187 17.83 -18.52 7.41
C ARG A 187 19.20 -18.65 6.77
N GLU A 188 19.66 -17.59 6.10
CA GLU A 188 20.81 -17.64 5.19
C GLU A 188 22.00 -16.82 5.71
N GLY A 189 21.78 -15.90 6.65
CA GLY A 189 22.84 -15.10 7.30
C GLY A 189 23.24 -13.83 6.56
N TYR A 190 22.57 -13.50 5.45
CA TYR A 190 22.88 -12.33 4.64
C TYR A 190 21.62 -11.58 4.20
N ARG A 191 21.79 -10.29 3.88
CA ARG A 191 20.71 -9.41 3.42
C ARG A 191 20.35 -9.72 1.97
N GLN A 192 19.07 -9.54 1.60
CA GLN A 192 18.60 -9.71 0.22
C GLN A 192 19.32 -8.80 -0.78
N THR A 193 19.72 -7.60 -0.35
CA THR A 193 20.39 -6.60 -1.19
C THR A 193 21.91 -6.75 -1.22
N ASP A 194 22.50 -7.69 -0.46
CA ASP A 194 23.95 -7.91 -0.49
C ASP A 194 24.32 -8.89 -1.61
N PRO A 195 25.00 -8.42 -2.69
CA PRO A 195 25.43 -9.29 -3.78
C PRO A 195 26.46 -10.35 -3.34
N ARG A 196 27.12 -10.15 -2.19
CA ARG A 196 28.16 -11.04 -1.67
C ARG A 196 27.58 -12.32 -1.07
N GLY A 197 26.40 -12.23 -0.45
CA GLY A 197 25.70 -13.38 0.15
C GLY A 197 25.27 -14.43 -0.88
N PHE A 198 24.93 -14.00 -2.10
CA PHE A 198 24.50 -14.90 -3.18
C PHE A 198 25.60 -15.80 -3.76
N ARG A 199 26.89 -15.52 -3.48
CA ARG A 199 28.03 -16.27 -4.06
C ARG A 199 28.78 -17.04 -2.98
N ASN A 200 28.37 -18.28 -2.72
CA ASN A 200 29.13 -19.30 -1.98
C ASN A 200 29.65 -18.90 -0.58
N GLY A 201 29.08 -17.88 0.06
CA GLY A 201 29.42 -17.52 1.43
C GLY A 201 28.91 -18.57 2.42
N ALA A 202 29.69 -18.90 3.44
CA ALA A 202 29.18 -19.67 4.56
C ALA A 202 28.06 -18.89 5.26
N ARG A 203 26.99 -19.59 5.68
CA ARG A 203 25.91 -19.00 6.47
C ARG A 203 26.50 -18.28 7.68
N ARG A 204 26.12 -17.02 7.86
CA ARG A 204 26.45 -16.23 9.04
C ARG A 204 25.34 -16.35 10.07
N GLU A 205 25.70 -16.40 11.35
CA GLU A 205 24.75 -16.30 12.45
C GLU A 205 24.72 -14.88 13.03
N TYR A 206 23.59 -14.49 13.62
CA TYR A 206 23.52 -13.24 14.39
C TYR A 206 24.62 -13.22 15.47
N SER A 207 25.31 -12.09 15.61
CA SER A 207 26.49 -11.92 16.49
C SER A 207 27.75 -12.66 16.08
N SER A 208 27.84 -13.14 14.83
CA SER A 208 29.11 -13.62 14.29
C SER A 208 30.11 -12.46 14.16
N PRO A 209 31.41 -12.68 14.51
CA PRO A 209 32.44 -11.64 14.44
C PRO A 209 32.52 -10.96 13.07
N GLY A 210 32.58 -9.62 13.05
CA GLY A 210 32.75 -8.84 11.82
C GLY A 210 31.47 -8.60 11.02
N GLY A 211 30.29 -8.86 11.58
CA GLY A 211 29.01 -8.49 10.97
C GLY A 211 28.09 -7.68 11.89
N GLU A 212 28.68 -6.88 12.77
CA GLU A 212 27.96 -5.96 13.66
C GLU A 212 27.02 -5.03 12.87
N ALA A 213 27.45 -4.58 11.69
CA ALA A 213 26.62 -3.74 10.80
C ALA A 213 25.39 -4.49 10.25
N ASP A 214 25.48 -5.79 10.04
CA ASP A 214 24.39 -6.65 9.58
C ASP A 214 23.39 -6.94 10.68
N ASP A 215 23.88 -7.12 11.89
CA ASP A 215 23.05 -7.29 13.09
C ASP A 215 22.28 -5.99 13.38
N GLU A 216 22.96 -4.84 13.31
CA GLU A 216 22.33 -3.52 13.44
C GLU A 216 21.23 -3.30 12.39
N TRP A 217 21.50 -3.64 11.13
CA TRP A 217 20.49 -3.58 10.07
C TRP A 217 19.30 -4.49 10.35
N PHE A 218 19.53 -5.70 10.86
CA PHE A 218 18.45 -6.63 11.16
C PHE A 218 17.52 -6.05 12.23
N VAL A 219 18.09 -5.50 13.30
CA VAL A 219 17.33 -4.86 14.39
C VAL A 219 16.57 -3.64 13.88
N ASP A 220 17.21 -2.76 13.11
CA ASP A 220 16.56 -1.59 12.53
C ASP A 220 15.44 -1.97 11.57
N ASN A 221 15.66 -2.98 10.74
CA ASN A 221 14.65 -3.44 9.81
C ASN A 221 13.49 -4.15 10.52
N LEU A 222 13.74 -4.85 11.62
CA LEU A 222 12.71 -5.47 12.46
C LEU A 222 11.84 -4.41 13.12
N ILE A 223 12.44 -3.42 13.79
CA ILE A 223 11.73 -2.27 14.39
C ILE A 223 10.95 -1.50 13.32
N GLY A 224 11.59 -1.24 12.18
CA GLY A 224 10.97 -0.58 11.03
C GLY A 224 9.77 -1.35 10.48
N THR A 225 9.86 -2.67 10.39
CA THR A 225 8.77 -3.55 9.93
C THR A 225 7.57 -3.49 10.88
N ILE A 226 7.81 -3.52 12.20
CA ILE A 226 6.72 -3.38 13.20
C ILE A 226 6.06 -2.01 13.08
N ASN A 227 6.85 -0.93 12.99
CA ASN A 227 6.33 0.43 12.86
C ASN A 227 5.52 0.63 11.57
N ILE A 228 6.02 0.13 10.43
CA ILE A 228 5.32 0.18 9.14
C ILE A 228 4.03 -0.64 9.20
N GLY A 229 4.08 -1.87 9.74
CA GLY A 229 2.89 -2.72 9.88
C GLY A 229 1.80 -2.06 10.73
N ALA A 230 2.17 -1.45 11.86
CA ALA A 230 1.26 -0.70 12.72
C ALA A 230 0.68 0.54 12.01
N SER A 231 1.50 1.28 11.25
CA SER A 231 1.01 2.42 10.45
C SER A 231 0.09 1.99 9.32
N LEU A 232 0.36 0.84 8.71
CA LEU A 232 -0.42 0.31 7.61
C LEU A 232 -1.77 -0.23 8.06
N GLU A 233 -1.86 -0.85 9.24
CA GLU A 233 -3.15 -1.22 9.83
C GLU A 233 -4.08 0.00 9.85
N ASP A 234 -3.68 1.09 10.52
CA ASP A 234 -4.49 2.31 10.67
C ASP A 234 -4.86 2.92 9.30
N ALA A 235 -3.86 3.12 8.43
CA ALA A 235 -4.06 3.77 7.14
C ALA A 235 -4.99 2.98 6.23
N THR A 236 -4.89 1.65 6.26
CA THR A 236 -5.69 0.77 5.40
C THR A 236 -7.11 0.66 5.89
N TRP A 237 -7.32 0.58 7.22
CA TRP A 237 -8.65 0.61 7.82
C TRP A 237 -9.36 1.95 7.55
N ASP A 238 -8.67 3.09 7.75
CA ASP A 238 -9.24 4.41 7.45
C ASP A 238 -9.63 4.53 5.97
N LEU A 239 -8.78 4.03 5.05
CA LEU A 239 -9.11 4.02 3.63
C LEU A 239 -10.31 3.10 3.34
N ALA A 240 -10.33 1.88 3.88
CA ALA A 240 -11.40 0.91 3.69
C ALA A 240 -12.78 1.47 4.09
N LEU A 241 -12.84 2.16 5.24
CA LEU A 241 -14.07 2.76 5.76
C LEU A 241 -14.55 3.95 4.92
N ARG A 242 -13.65 4.62 4.18
CA ARG A 242 -14.00 5.71 3.26
C ARG A 242 -14.46 5.22 1.89
N VAL A 243 -14.08 4.01 1.46
CA VAL A 243 -14.45 3.48 0.13
C VAL A 243 -15.96 3.30 -0.02
N LEU A 244 -16.60 2.64 0.96
CA LEU A 244 -18.05 2.51 1.04
C LEU A 244 -18.48 2.75 2.48
N LEU A 245 -19.28 3.80 2.67
CA LEU A 245 -19.87 4.14 3.95
C LEU A 245 -20.86 3.06 4.39
N GLN A 246 -21.02 2.88 5.70
CA GLN A 246 -21.98 1.93 6.29
C GLN A 246 -23.39 2.06 5.71
N ALA A 247 -23.88 3.28 5.53
CA ALA A 247 -25.20 3.55 4.95
C ALA A 247 -25.40 2.97 3.55
N TRP A 248 -24.33 2.77 2.78
CA TRP A 248 -24.39 2.10 1.48
C TRP A 248 -24.73 0.61 1.65
N TRP A 249 -24.10 -0.06 2.61
CA TRP A 249 -24.36 -1.46 2.93
C TRP A 249 -25.76 -1.67 3.50
N ASP A 250 -26.22 -0.77 4.36
CA ASP A 250 -27.57 -0.83 4.92
C ASP A 250 -28.61 -0.75 3.80
N ARG A 251 -28.45 0.20 2.87
CA ARG A 251 -29.32 0.33 1.69
C ARG A 251 -29.26 -0.91 0.79
N ARG A 252 -28.05 -1.39 0.48
CA ARG A 252 -27.83 -2.60 -0.33
C ARG A 252 -28.55 -3.81 0.24
N THR A 253 -28.51 -3.97 1.57
CA THR A 253 -29.16 -5.08 2.27
C THR A 253 -30.68 -4.99 2.17
N VAL A 254 -31.25 -3.79 2.35
CA VAL A 254 -32.69 -3.53 2.18
C VAL A 254 -33.15 -3.83 0.75
N ASP A 255 -32.40 -3.36 -0.26
CA ASP A 255 -32.73 -3.57 -1.68
C ASP A 255 -32.72 -5.06 -2.05
N LEU A 256 -31.71 -5.81 -1.60
CA LEU A 256 -31.62 -7.25 -1.83
C LEU A 256 -32.76 -8.02 -1.14
N ALA A 257 -33.10 -7.64 0.10
CA ALA A 257 -34.23 -8.23 0.81
C ALA A 257 -35.57 -7.92 0.11
N ALA A 258 -35.75 -6.71 -0.40
CA ALA A 258 -36.95 -6.31 -1.14
C ALA A 258 -37.10 -7.10 -2.46
N ALA A 259 -36.01 -7.25 -3.23
CA ALA A 259 -36.00 -8.05 -4.45
C ALA A 259 -36.37 -9.52 -4.20
N THR A 260 -35.88 -10.10 -3.10
CA THR A 260 -36.21 -11.48 -2.70
C THR A 260 -37.69 -11.64 -2.34
N ARG A 261 -38.30 -10.64 -1.69
CA ARG A 261 -39.74 -10.65 -1.38
C ARG A 261 -40.59 -10.53 -2.65
N ALA A 262 -40.19 -9.67 -3.58
CA ALA A 262 -40.89 -9.48 -4.85
C ALA A 262 -40.83 -10.73 -5.76
N ALA A 263 -39.76 -11.52 -5.67
CA ALA A 263 -39.57 -12.75 -6.44
C ALA A 263 -40.33 -13.97 -5.87
N ARG A 264 -40.92 -13.88 -4.67
CA ARG A 264 -41.67 -14.99 -4.06
C ARG A 264 -43.07 -15.04 -4.69
N PRO A 265 -43.47 -16.14 -5.37
CA PRO A 265 -44.82 -16.26 -5.89
C PRO A 265 -45.83 -16.20 -4.73
N LEU A 266 -46.92 -15.45 -4.90
CA LEU A 266 -48.07 -15.54 -3.99
C LEU A 266 -48.50 -17.01 -3.93
N PRO A 267 -48.71 -17.61 -2.73
CA PRO A 267 -49.25 -18.95 -2.66
C PRO A 267 -50.57 -18.97 -3.43
N ALA A 268 -50.70 -19.92 -4.36
CA ALA A 268 -51.94 -20.14 -5.06
C ALA A 268 -53.03 -20.32 -4.00
N ALA A 269 -53.97 -19.38 -3.94
CA ALA A 269 -55.14 -19.53 -3.11
C ALA A 269 -55.90 -20.75 -3.67
N ASP A 270 -55.87 -21.85 -2.92
CA ASP A 270 -56.72 -23.01 -3.17
C ASP A 270 -58.16 -22.51 -3.34
N ARG A 271 -58.72 -22.79 -4.52
CA ARG A 271 -60.14 -22.59 -4.85
C ARG A 271 -60.91 -23.85 -4.49
#